data_AF-D6ZKL8-F1
#
_entry.id   AF-D6ZKL8-F1
#
_cell.length_a   1.000
_cell.length_b   1.000
_cell.length_c   1.000
_cell.angle_alpha   90.00
_cell.angle_beta   90.00
_cell.angle_gamma   90.00
#
_symmetry.space_group_name_H-M   'P 1'
#
loop_
_entity.id
_entity.type
_entity.pdbx_description
1 polymer ?
#
loop_
_entity_poly.entity_id
_entity_poly.type
_entity_poly.pdbx_seq_one_letter_code
_entity_poly.pdbx_strand_id
1 'polypeptide(L)'
;MSDIQVRKFDELSPEEAEMLVRDVAEAERGYSMAQLEAGEKRMRGRPLSVGDSPAVKVLRVRIDQERDVKLSKYMNEHHLTQSAAVRDLLDKALAEV
;
A
#
# COMPACT_ATOMS: atom_id res chain seq x y z
N MET A 1 22.49 -5.04 17.57
CA MET A 1 21.51 -4.41 16.66
C MET A 1 21.82 -2.93 16.68
N SER A 2 22.14 -2.33 15.55
CA SER A 2 22.48 -0.90 15.49
C SER A 2 21.22 -0.08 15.73
N ASP A 3 21.23 0.80 16.72
CA ASP A 3 20.13 1.73 16.96
C ASP A 3 20.05 2.72 15.78
N ILE A 4 18.96 2.66 15.01
CA ILE A 4 18.70 3.62 13.94
C ILE A 4 18.14 4.88 14.59
N GLN A 5 18.91 5.96 14.56
CA GLN A 5 18.48 7.26 15.06
C GLN A 5 17.83 8.07 13.93
N VAL A 6 16.53 8.31 14.05
CA VAL A 6 15.79 9.19 13.13
C VAL A 6 15.96 10.63 13.61
N ARG A 7 16.51 11.50 12.76
CA ARG A 7 16.70 12.94 13.04
C ARG A 7 15.84 13.77 12.09
N LYS A 8 15.41 14.93 12.56
CA LYS A 8 14.73 15.91 11.69
C LYS A 8 15.77 16.67 10.86
N PHE A 9 15.36 17.15 9.69
CA PHE A 9 16.24 17.93 8.81
C PHE A 9 16.79 19.19 9.51
N ASP A 10 15.96 19.85 10.32
CA ASP A 10 16.35 21.04 11.10
C ASP A 10 17.37 20.76 12.22
N GLU A 11 17.60 19.49 12.54
CA GLU A 11 18.57 19.07 13.56
C GLU A 11 19.94 18.75 12.94
N LEU A 12 20.09 18.86 11.61
CA LEU A 12 21.33 18.61 10.89
C LEU A 12 22.24 19.83 10.90
N SER A 13 23.54 19.59 10.83
CA SER A 13 24.49 20.67 10.57
C SER A 13 24.27 21.24 9.15
N PRO A 14 24.69 22.49 8.89
CA PRO A 14 24.55 23.09 7.55
C PRO A 14 25.20 22.25 6.45
N GLU A 15 26.36 21.63 6.72
CA GLU A 15 27.09 20.79 5.77
C GLU A 15 26.33 19.48 5.45
N GLU A 16 25.72 18.85 6.47
CA GLU A 16 24.89 17.65 6.28
C GLU A 16 23.60 17.96 5.52
N ALA A 17 22.98 19.12 5.80
CA ALA A 17 21.77 19.56 5.11
C ALA A 17 22.04 19.84 3.62
N GLU A 18 23.15 20.52 3.31
CA GLU A 18 23.57 20.78 1.92
C GLU A 18 23.88 19.48 1.15
N MET A 19 24.51 18.52 1.81
CA MET A 19 24.77 17.19 1.24
C MET A 19 23.47 16.48 0.86
N LEU A 20 22.49 16.45 1.76
CA LEU A 20 21.19 15.82 1.48
C LEU A 20 20.42 16.51 0.36
N VAL A 21 20.45 17.84 0.29
CA VAL A 21 19.80 18.59 -0.81
C VAL A 21 20.41 18.20 -2.16
N ARG A 22 21.75 18.05 -2.21
CA ARG A 22 22.45 17.62 -3.40
C ARG A 22 22.08 16.19 -3.80
N ASP A 23 22.01 15.28 -2.84
CA ASP A 23 21.66 13.88 -3.06
C ASP A 23 20.21 13.74 -3.57
N VAL A 24 19.28 14.54 -3.02
CA VAL A 24 17.89 14.60 -3.49
C VAL A 24 17.84 15.09 -4.94
N ALA A 25 18.53 16.18 -5.26
CA ALA A 25 18.58 16.72 -6.61
C ALA A 25 19.19 15.73 -7.62
N GLU A 26 20.17 14.93 -7.19
CA GLU A 26 20.75 13.87 -8.01
C GLU A 26 19.79 12.68 -8.17
N ALA A 27 19.09 12.27 -7.11
CA ALA A 27 18.12 11.18 -7.15
C ALA A 27 16.89 11.50 -8.01
N GLU A 28 16.45 12.76 -8.04
CA GLU A 28 15.35 13.22 -8.89
C GLU A 28 15.76 13.40 -10.35
N ARG A 29 17.07 13.45 -10.63
CA ARG A 29 17.61 13.68 -11.96
C ARG A 29 17.34 12.49 -12.88
N GLY A 30 16.34 12.65 -13.75
CA GLY A 30 15.96 11.65 -14.75
C GLY A 30 14.51 11.20 -14.66
N TYR A 31 13.79 11.63 -13.61
CA TYR A 31 12.35 11.43 -13.51
C TYR A 31 11.60 12.67 -14.01
N SER A 32 10.47 12.44 -14.68
CA SER A 32 9.53 13.52 -14.97
C SER A 32 8.77 13.92 -13.71
N MET A 33 8.26 15.16 -13.66
CA MET A 33 7.46 15.65 -12.52
C MET A 33 6.28 14.72 -12.20
N ALA A 34 5.61 14.17 -13.23
CA ALA A 34 4.52 13.21 -13.05
C ALA A 34 4.97 11.89 -12.38
N GLN A 35 6.20 11.43 -12.64
CA GLN A 35 6.76 10.24 -12.02
C GLN A 35 7.17 10.50 -10.56
N LEU A 36 7.73 11.68 -10.27
CA LEU A 36 8.05 12.13 -8.92
C LEU A 36 6.78 12.24 -8.07
N GLU A 37 5.74 12.91 -8.58
CA GLU A 37 4.44 13.02 -7.92
C GLU A 37 3.79 11.65 -7.68
N ALA A 38 3.88 10.73 -8.65
CA ALA A 38 3.37 9.37 -8.49
C ALA A 38 4.16 8.58 -7.43
N GLY A 39 5.47 8.81 -7.33
CA GLY A 39 6.35 8.24 -6.30
C GLY A 39 6.02 8.77 -4.90
N GLU A 40 5.86 10.09 -4.75
CA GLU A 40 5.47 10.71 -3.47
C GLU A 40 4.10 10.21 -2.98
N LYS A 41 3.14 10.06 -3.90
CA LYS A 41 1.82 9.46 -3.61
C LYS A 41 1.92 8.02 -3.11
N ARG A 42 2.94 7.26 -3.51
CA ARG A 42 3.21 5.90 -3.02
C ARG A 42 3.95 5.89 -1.67
N MET A 43 4.80 6.87 -1.40
CA MET A 43 5.67 6.90 -0.22
C MET A 43 5.00 7.45 1.04
N ARG A 44 3.89 8.18 0.93
CA ARG A 44 3.13 8.65 2.11
C ARG A 44 2.31 7.52 2.75
N GLY A 45 3.01 6.66 3.49
CA GLY A 45 2.51 5.98 4.68
C GLY A 45 1.69 4.70 4.44
N ARG A 46 2.15 3.65 5.15
CA ARG A 46 1.46 2.40 5.50
C ARG A 46 1.76 1.21 4.58
N PRO A 47 2.06 0.02 5.15
CA PRO A 47 2.24 -1.20 4.37
C PRO A 47 1.02 -1.44 3.49
N LEU A 48 1.27 -1.89 2.24
CA LEU A 48 0.26 -2.19 1.23
C LEU A 48 -0.93 -2.90 1.88
N SER A 49 -1.99 -2.13 2.12
CA SER A 49 -3.29 -2.67 2.46
C SER A 49 -3.75 -3.49 1.27
N VAL A 50 -4.27 -4.67 1.52
CA VAL A 50 -4.85 -5.48 0.48
C VAL A 50 -6.03 -4.71 -0.13
N GLY A 51 -5.84 -4.16 -1.35
CA GLY A 51 -6.81 -3.32 -2.09
C GLY A 51 -6.61 -1.80 -1.95
N ASP A 52 -7.46 -1.02 -2.62
CA ASP A 52 -7.32 0.45 -2.76
C ASP A 52 -7.65 1.24 -1.49
N SER A 53 -8.33 0.64 -0.52
CA SER A 53 -8.71 1.28 0.75
C SER A 53 -7.89 0.73 1.92
N PRO A 54 -7.42 1.61 2.84
CA PRO A 54 -6.68 1.18 4.01
C PRO A 54 -7.52 0.26 4.90
N ALA A 55 -7.04 -0.97 5.13
CA ALA A 55 -7.73 -1.92 5.98
C ALA A 55 -7.75 -1.43 7.45
N VAL A 56 -8.94 -1.23 8.01
CA VAL A 56 -9.11 -0.89 9.44
C VAL A 56 -8.99 -2.15 10.31
N LYS A 57 -9.44 -3.30 9.79
CA LYS A 57 -9.36 -4.61 10.45
C LYS A 57 -8.98 -5.69 9.44
N VAL A 58 -8.19 -6.67 9.88
CA VAL A 58 -7.82 -7.85 9.07
C VAL A 58 -8.49 -9.07 9.69
N LEU A 59 -9.32 -9.76 8.91
CA LEU A 59 -10.00 -10.99 9.30
C LEU A 59 -9.35 -12.17 8.57
N ARG A 60 -8.98 -13.21 9.32
CA ARG A 60 -8.52 -14.48 8.73
C ARG A 60 -9.71 -15.44 8.66
N VAL A 61 -10.08 -15.84 7.46
CA VAL A 61 -11.23 -16.73 7.22
C VAL A 61 -10.73 -18.07 6.71
N ARG A 62 -11.31 -19.15 7.24
CA ARG A 62 -11.14 -20.49 6.67
C ARG A 62 -12.40 -20.81 5.87
N ILE A 63 -12.20 -21.20 4.62
CA ILE A 63 -13.26 -21.67 3.73
C ILE A 63 -13.05 -23.15 3.43
N ASP A 64 -14.15 -23.88 3.28
CA ASP A 64 -14.11 -25.25 2.79
C ASP A 64 -13.77 -25.27 1.29
N GLN A 65 -13.44 -26.47 0.79
CA GLN A 65 -13.02 -26.65 -0.59
C GLN A 65 -14.13 -26.32 -1.60
N GLU A 66 -15.40 -26.62 -1.26
CA GLU A 66 -16.54 -26.31 -2.13
C GLU A 66 -16.74 -24.80 -2.32
N ARG A 67 -16.59 -24.02 -1.24
CA ARG A 67 -16.68 -22.56 -1.27
C ARG A 67 -15.48 -21.93 -1.95
N ASP A 68 -14.29 -22.52 -1.85
CA ASP A 68 -13.10 -22.05 -2.56
C ASP A 68 -13.24 -22.16 -4.09
N VAL A 69 -13.85 -23.24 -4.58
CA VAL A 69 -14.19 -23.38 -6.00
C VAL A 69 -15.18 -22.31 -6.45
N LYS A 70 -16.22 -22.03 -5.64
CA LYS A 70 -17.21 -20.98 -5.93
C LYS A 70 -16.55 -19.59 -5.93
N LEU A 71 -15.66 -19.33 -4.97
CA LEU A 71 -14.91 -18.08 -4.89
C LEU A 71 -14.00 -17.89 -6.11
N SER A 72 -13.29 -18.93 -6.52
CA SER A 72 -12.42 -18.90 -7.71
C SER A 72 -13.22 -18.62 -8.98
N LYS A 73 -14.40 -19.22 -9.12
CA LYS A 73 -15.31 -18.93 -10.24
C LYS A 73 -15.73 -17.46 -10.25
N TYR A 74 -16.14 -16.94 -9.08
CA TYR A 74 -16.53 -15.55 -8.92
C TYR A 74 -15.39 -14.57 -9.24
N MET A 75 -14.17 -14.87 -8.78
CA MET A 75 -12.97 -14.09 -9.08
C MET A 75 -12.72 -13.99 -10.60
N ASN A 76 -12.86 -15.11 -11.32
CA ASN A 76 -12.66 -15.15 -12.76
C ASN A 76 -13.74 -14.37 -13.53
N GLU A 77 -15.01 -14.49 -13.13
CA GLU A 77 -16.13 -13.81 -13.77
C GLU A 77 -16.09 -12.28 -13.58
N HIS A 78 -15.62 -11.83 -12.42
CA HIS A 78 -15.60 -10.40 -12.07
C HIS A 78 -14.21 -9.75 -12.17
N HIS A 79 -13.17 -10.51 -12.57
CA HIS A 79 -11.78 -10.08 -12.64
C HIS A 79 -11.26 -9.47 -11.33
N LEU A 80 -11.62 -10.08 -10.20
CA LEU A 80 -11.27 -9.60 -8.87
C LEU A 80 -10.17 -10.42 -8.22
N THR A 81 -9.40 -9.78 -7.34
CA THR A 81 -8.49 -10.49 -6.42
C THR A 81 -9.31 -11.26 -5.38
N GLN A 82 -8.71 -12.28 -4.76
CA GLN A 82 -9.39 -13.12 -3.77
C GLN A 82 -9.97 -12.30 -2.60
N SER A 83 -9.22 -11.32 -2.11
CA SER A 83 -9.64 -10.43 -1.03
C SER A 83 -10.76 -9.47 -1.44
N ALA A 84 -10.73 -8.96 -2.68
CA ALA A 84 -11.79 -8.12 -3.22
C ALA A 84 -13.09 -8.91 -3.44
N ALA A 85 -12.98 -10.13 -3.97
CA ALA A 85 -14.11 -11.04 -4.14
C ALA A 85 -14.77 -11.40 -2.81
N VAL A 86 -13.98 -11.75 -1.78
CA VAL A 86 -14.50 -12.03 -0.44
C VAL A 86 -15.19 -10.80 0.16
N ARG A 87 -14.61 -9.60 -0.01
CA ARG A 87 -15.21 -8.35 0.48
C ARG A 87 -16.55 -8.08 -0.19
N ASP A 88 -16.61 -8.14 -1.51
CA ASP A 88 -17.83 -7.87 -2.27
C ASP A 88 -18.97 -8.84 -1.91
N LEU A 89 -18.66 -10.13 -1.75
CA LEU A 89 -19.64 -11.13 -1.31
C LEU A 89 -20.14 -10.88 0.13
N LEU A 90 -19.26 -10.44 1.04
CA LEU A 90 -19.65 -10.06 2.39
C LEU A 90 -20.51 -8.79 2.40
N ASP A 91 -20.15 -7.78 1.59
CA ASP A 91 -20.90 -6.53 1.49
C ASP A 91 -22.32 -6.78 0.96
N LYS A 92 -22.47 -7.67 -0.03
CA LYS A 92 -23.79 -8.11 -0.52
C LYS A 92 -24.60 -8.80 0.57
N ALA A 93 -23.99 -9.73 1.31
CA ALA A 93 -24.67 -10.43 2.40
C ALA A 93 -25.05 -9.50 3.56
N LEU A 94 -24.23 -8.48 3.85
CA LEU A 94 -24.51 -7.49 4.90
C LEU A 94 -25.57 -6.47 4.48
N ALA A 95 -25.71 -6.16 3.19
CA ALA A 95 -26.75 -5.28 2.68
C ALA A 95 -28.15 -5.90 2.76
N GLU A 96 -28.23 -7.23 2.88
CA GLU A 96 -29.49 -7.98 3.05
C GLU A 96 -29.95 -8.09 4.52
N VAL A 97 -29.17 -7.55 5.47
CA VAL A 97 -29.49 -7.51 6.92
C VAL A 97 -30.16 -6.20 7.29
#